data_AF-A0A6L8HY97-F1
#
_entry.id   AF-A0A6L8HY97-F1
#
_cell.length_a   1.000
_cell.length_b   1.000
_cell.length_c   1.000
_cell.angle_alpha   90.00
_cell.angle_beta   90.00
_cell.angle_gamma   90.00
#
_symmetry.space_group_name_H-M   'P 1'
#
loop_
_entity.id
_entity.type
_entity.pdbx_description
1 polymer ?
#
loop_
_entity_poly.entity_id
_entity_poly.type
_entity_poly.pdbx_seq_one_letter_code
_entity_poly.pdbx_strand_id
1 'polypeptide(L)'
;MPDTQDRFGPRFERAIALIDEANAPDPVTIEVDGRDVPKELTHARMLTAWVERLLPEPSEALLLAARAHHIRRWESPRDTFPAGRRGYLRWRRDLQVRHAAHARAILEECGYDEDTIGRVERLIRKETPKRDPEGQAFEDGLTLVFLETQLHDFALRTEPETMVNVIRKTWSKISPAARELALASDLAPEDRALIERALA
;
A
#
# COMPACT_ATOMS: atom_id res chain seq x y z
N MET A 1 17.88 -13.72 9.71
CA MET A 1 16.78 -14.12 8.81
C MET A 1 17.39 -14.15 7.42
N PRO A 2 17.20 -15.21 6.61
CA PRO A 2 17.61 -15.15 5.20
C PRO A 2 16.94 -13.94 4.54
N ASP A 3 17.62 -13.34 3.55
CA ASP A 3 17.02 -12.29 2.72
C ASP A 3 15.71 -12.84 2.14
N THR A 4 14.65 -12.05 2.11
CA THR A 4 13.36 -12.51 1.57
C THR A 4 13.47 -12.93 0.11
N GLN A 5 14.48 -12.40 -0.61
CA GLN A 5 14.87 -12.85 -1.95
C GLN A 5 15.32 -14.32 -1.97
N ASP A 6 16.11 -14.77 -0.99
CA ASP A 6 16.55 -16.16 -0.88
C ASP A 6 15.40 -17.15 -0.57
N ARG A 7 14.26 -16.66 -0.05
CA ARG A 7 13.16 -17.52 0.43
C ARG A 7 12.30 -18.12 -0.67
N PHE A 8 12.10 -17.42 -1.79
CA PHE A 8 11.13 -17.82 -2.83
C PHE A 8 11.76 -18.11 -4.19
N GLY A 9 13.05 -17.81 -4.36
CA GLY A 9 13.84 -18.18 -5.53
C GLY A 9 13.55 -17.33 -6.78
N PRO A 10 14.11 -17.73 -7.94
CA PRO A 10 14.23 -16.87 -9.12
C PRO A 10 12.91 -16.39 -9.73
N ARG A 11 11.84 -17.20 -9.59
CA ARG A 11 10.50 -16.84 -10.08
C ARG A 11 9.96 -15.59 -9.38
N PHE A 12 10.12 -15.54 -8.06
CA PHE A 12 9.69 -14.42 -7.23
C PHE A 12 10.52 -13.17 -7.52
N GLU A 13 11.84 -13.31 -7.59
CA GLU A 13 12.75 -12.21 -7.93
C GLU A 13 12.38 -11.58 -9.29
N ARG A 14 12.09 -12.41 -10.30
CA ARG A 14 11.64 -11.93 -11.61
C ARG A 14 10.32 -11.17 -11.52
N ALA A 15 9.34 -11.69 -10.78
CA ALA A 15 8.05 -11.01 -10.63
C ALA A 15 8.20 -9.65 -9.91
N ILE A 16 8.99 -9.58 -8.85
CA ILE A 16 9.29 -8.32 -8.16
C ILE A 16 9.98 -7.34 -9.10
N ALA A 17 10.95 -7.78 -9.90
CA ALA A 17 11.65 -6.94 -10.86
C ALA A 17 10.69 -6.36 -11.93
N LEU A 18 9.79 -7.18 -12.47
CA LEU A 18 8.80 -6.73 -13.47
C LEU A 18 7.77 -5.76 -12.86
N ILE A 19 7.36 -5.96 -11.60
CA ILE A 19 6.48 -5.00 -10.91
C ILE A 19 7.20 -3.68 -10.67
N ASP A 20 8.45 -3.72 -10.21
CA ASP A 20 9.28 -2.52 -10.01
C ASP A 20 9.50 -1.78 -11.34
N GLU A 21 9.82 -2.50 -12.43
CA GLU A 21 9.96 -1.95 -13.78
C GLU A 21 8.66 -1.30 -14.27
N ALA A 22 7.51 -1.93 -14.00
CA ALA A 22 6.22 -1.34 -14.35
C ALA A 22 5.97 -0.01 -13.62
N ASN A 23 6.51 0.16 -12.41
CA ASN A 23 6.39 1.35 -11.56
C ASN A 23 7.48 2.41 -11.74
N ALA A 24 8.62 2.06 -12.33
CA ALA A 24 9.73 2.98 -12.55
C ALA A 24 9.38 4.22 -13.40
N PRO A 25 8.48 4.15 -14.41
CA PRO A 25 8.10 5.31 -15.23
C PRO A 25 7.10 6.28 -14.57
N ASP A 26 6.75 6.10 -13.29
CA ASP A 26 5.84 7.02 -12.59
C ASP A 26 6.39 8.46 -12.63
N PRO A 27 5.72 9.40 -13.31
CA PRO A 27 6.19 10.79 -13.41
C PRO A 27 5.97 11.56 -12.11
N VAL A 28 5.20 11.02 -11.16
CA VAL A 28 5.01 11.63 -9.86
C VAL A 28 6.13 11.15 -8.95
N THR A 29 6.91 12.09 -8.42
CA THR A 29 8.00 11.81 -7.48
C THR A 29 7.62 12.18 -6.04
N ILE A 30 8.33 11.58 -5.09
CA ILE A 30 8.38 11.99 -3.69
C ILE A 30 9.84 12.13 -3.27
N GLU A 31 10.10 12.97 -2.27
CA GLU A 31 11.44 13.10 -1.69
C GLU A 31 11.63 12.01 -0.63
N VAL A 32 12.69 11.20 -0.79
CA VAL A 32 13.16 10.24 0.23
C VAL A 32 14.67 10.39 0.36
N ASP A 33 15.15 10.60 1.58
CA ASP A 33 16.57 10.85 1.89
C ASP A 33 17.20 11.94 1.02
N GLY A 34 16.45 13.02 0.77
CA GLY A 34 16.89 14.16 -0.06
C GLY A 34 17.00 13.86 -1.55
N ARG A 35 16.34 12.81 -2.05
CA ARG A 35 16.29 12.47 -3.48
C ARG A 35 14.85 12.30 -3.96
N ASP A 36 14.57 12.85 -5.14
CA ASP A 36 13.33 12.59 -5.85
C ASP A 36 13.33 11.18 -6.44
N VAL A 37 12.35 10.37 -6.03
CA VAL A 37 12.18 8.99 -6.47
C VAL A 37 10.74 8.76 -6.96
N PRO A 38 10.51 7.84 -7.94
CA PRO A 38 9.17 7.54 -8.43
C PRO A 38 8.27 7.06 -7.29
N LYS A 39 7.11 7.70 -7.15
CA LYS A 39 6.25 7.57 -5.98
C LYS A 39 5.74 6.15 -5.79
N GLU A 40 5.06 5.59 -6.79
CA GLU A 40 4.44 4.27 -6.61
C GLU A 40 5.48 3.14 -6.52
N LEU A 41 6.67 3.28 -7.13
CA LEU A 41 7.80 2.36 -6.92
C LEU A 41 8.28 2.39 -5.46
N THR A 42 8.42 3.59 -4.90
CA THR A 42 8.90 3.78 -3.54
C THR A 42 7.89 3.25 -2.52
N HIS A 43 6.61 3.60 -2.68
CA HIS A 43 5.55 3.05 -1.83
C HIS A 43 5.44 1.53 -1.92
N ALA A 44 5.61 0.95 -3.10
CA ALA A 44 5.60 -0.50 -3.27
C ALA A 44 6.71 -1.18 -2.44
N ARG A 45 7.92 -0.61 -2.45
CA ARG A 45 9.04 -1.08 -1.61
C ARG A 45 8.78 -0.92 -0.12
N MET A 46 8.27 0.24 0.28
CA MET A 46 7.94 0.52 1.69
C MET A 46 6.84 -0.42 2.20
N LEU A 47 5.80 -0.67 1.39
CA LEU A 47 4.72 -1.59 1.77
C LEU A 47 5.25 -3.02 1.96
N THR A 48 6.11 -3.50 1.07
CA THR A 48 6.76 -4.81 1.23
C THR A 48 7.54 -4.88 2.54
N ALA A 49 8.37 -3.89 2.84
CA ALA A 49 9.15 -3.84 4.08
C ALA A 49 8.28 -3.79 5.34
N TRP A 50 7.17 -3.04 5.29
CA TRP A 50 6.22 -2.98 6.39
C TRP A 50 5.53 -4.31 6.64
N VAL A 51 5.10 -4.99 5.58
CA VAL A 51 4.48 -6.33 5.67
C VAL A 51 5.43 -7.33 6.32
N GLU A 52 6.71 -7.33 5.96
CA GLU A 52 7.73 -8.23 6.55
C GLU A 52 7.96 -7.95 8.04
N ARG A 53 7.82 -6.69 8.48
CA ARG A 53 7.91 -6.33 9.90
C ARG A 53 6.65 -6.69 10.68
N LEU A 54 5.48 -6.59 10.05
CA LEU A 54 4.18 -6.84 10.67
C LEU A 54 3.85 -8.33 10.80
N LEU A 55 4.31 -9.13 9.85
CA LEU A 55 4.05 -10.56 9.78
C LEU A 55 5.38 -11.30 9.61
N PRO A 56 5.85 -12.07 10.61
CA PRO A 56 7.18 -12.70 10.58
C PRO A 56 7.40 -13.68 9.42
N GLU A 57 6.33 -14.31 8.94
CA GLU A 57 6.37 -15.28 7.83
C GLU A 57 5.27 -14.94 6.81
N PRO A 58 5.40 -13.83 6.06
CA PRO A 58 4.38 -13.47 5.09
C PRO A 58 4.41 -14.47 3.93
N SER A 59 3.27 -14.82 3.32
CA SER A 59 3.31 -15.67 2.13
C SER A 59 3.96 -14.96 0.94
N GLU A 60 4.38 -15.75 -0.05
CA GLU A 60 4.85 -15.24 -1.35
C GLU A 60 3.78 -14.34 -1.99
N ALA A 61 2.52 -14.76 -1.96
CA ALA A 61 1.39 -14.00 -2.50
C ALA A 61 1.19 -12.64 -1.79
N LEU A 62 1.38 -12.59 -0.47
CA LEU A 62 1.26 -11.32 0.26
C LEU A 62 2.35 -10.33 -0.15
N LEU A 63 3.60 -10.78 -0.33
CA LEU A 63 4.69 -9.89 -0.76
C LEU A 63 4.52 -9.43 -2.21
N LEU A 64 4.04 -10.30 -3.10
CA LEU A 64 3.69 -9.93 -4.47
C LEU A 64 2.57 -8.90 -4.50
N ALA A 65 1.52 -9.08 -3.68
CA ALA A 65 0.43 -8.11 -3.55
C ALA A 65 0.91 -6.78 -2.98
N ALA A 66 1.75 -6.81 -1.94
CA ALA A 66 2.37 -5.62 -1.36
C ALA A 66 3.14 -4.84 -2.43
N ARG A 67 3.96 -5.54 -3.21
CA ARG A 67 4.74 -4.90 -4.26
C ARG A 67 3.87 -4.36 -5.39
N ALA A 68 2.75 -5.03 -5.71
CA ALA A 68 1.86 -4.62 -6.81
C ALA A 68 0.67 -3.72 -6.39
N HIS A 69 0.53 -3.33 -5.12
CA HIS A 69 -0.72 -2.75 -4.59
C HIS A 69 -1.27 -1.55 -5.38
N HIS A 70 -0.39 -0.69 -5.90
CA HIS A 70 -0.70 0.47 -6.74
C HIS A 70 0.05 0.44 -8.08
N ILE A 71 0.29 -0.76 -8.62
CA ILE A 71 1.00 -0.91 -9.89
C ILE A 71 0.37 -0.06 -11.00
N ARG A 72 1.15 0.80 -11.66
CA ARG A 72 0.68 1.68 -12.76
C ARG A 72 -0.48 2.59 -12.39
N ARG A 73 -0.52 3.08 -11.15
CA ARG A 73 -1.60 3.93 -10.65
C ARG A 73 -1.64 5.32 -11.28
N TRP A 74 -0.50 5.93 -11.59
CA TRP A 74 -0.45 7.26 -12.21
C TRP A 74 -1.15 7.33 -13.58
N GLU A 75 -1.34 6.19 -14.24
CA GLU A 75 -2.06 6.10 -15.52
C GLU A 75 -3.58 6.26 -15.41
N SER A 76 -4.12 6.27 -14.18
CA SER A 76 -5.53 6.57 -13.92
C SER A 76 -5.64 7.69 -12.88
N PRO A 77 -5.38 8.95 -13.27
CA PRO A 77 -5.47 10.10 -12.36
C PRO A 77 -6.87 10.29 -11.78
N ARG A 78 -6.95 10.82 -10.55
CA ARG A 78 -8.24 11.04 -9.85
C ARG A 78 -9.18 11.98 -10.61
N ASP A 79 -8.64 13.00 -11.28
CA ASP A 79 -9.41 14.04 -11.97
C ASP A 79 -10.12 13.56 -13.24
N THR A 80 -9.80 12.35 -13.72
CA THR A 80 -10.52 11.68 -14.81
C THR A 80 -11.91 11.15 -14.39
N PHE A 81 -12.25 11.24 -13.09
CA PHE A 81 -13.54 10.84 -12.52
C PHE A 81 -14.31 12.03 -11.93
N PRO A 82 -15.66 12.01 -11.93
CA PRO A 82 -16.45 13.09 -11.35
C PRO A 82 -16.05 13.49 -9.92
N ALA A 83 -16.21 14.77 -9.58
CA ALA A 83 -15.96 15.26 -8.23
C ALA A 83 -16.90 14.61 -7.18
N GLY A 84 -16.52 14.74 -5.92
CA GLY A 84 -17.31 14.25 -4.78
C GLY A 84 -17.14 12.75 -4.48
N ARG A 85 -17.83 12.31 -3.41
CA ARG A 85 -17.65 10.98 -2.80
C ARG A 85 -17.95 9.83 -3.76
N ARG A 86 -19.02 9.93 -4.55
CA ARG A 86 -19.42 8.86 -5.48
C ARG A 86 -18.37 8.62 -6.57
N GLY A 87 -17.84 9.69 -7.16
CA GLY A 87 -16.78 9.59 -8.16
C GLY A 87 -15.47 9.03 -7.58
N TYR A 88 -15.10 9.47 -6.36
CA TYR A 88 -13.95 8.93 -5.64
C TYR A 88 -14.06 7.43 -5.36
N LEU A 89 -15.23 6.95 -4.90
CA LEU A 89 -15.45 5.53 -4.62
C LEU A 89 -15.43 4.68 -5.89
N ARG A 90 -15.94 5.21 -7.01
CA ARG A 90 -15.84 4.54 -8.32
C ARG A 90 -14.37 4.44 -8.75
N TRP A 91 -13.65 5.55 -8.77
CA TRP A 91 -12.23 5.58 -9.13
C TRP A 91 -11.39 4.58 -8.33
N ARG A 92 -11.60 4.53 -7.01
CA ARG A 92 -10.91 3.56 -6.15
C ARG A 92 -11.19 2.11 -6.52
N ARG A 93 -12.43 1.77 -6.84
CA ARG A 93 -12.80 0.41 -7.25
C ARG A 93 -12.18 0.06 -8.60
N ASP A 94 -12.22 0.99 -9.54
CA ASP A 94 -11.66 0.78 -10.89
C ASP A 94 -10.13 0.65 -10.84
N LEU A 95 -9.46 1.40 -9.95
CA LEU A 95 -8.03 1.23 -9.65
C LEU A 95 -7.73 -0.18 -9.12
N GLN A 96 -8.47 -0.66 -8.13
CA GLN A 96 -8.26 -2.00 -7.57
C GLN A 96 -8.37 -3.11 -8.62
N VAL A 97 -9.35 -3.00 -9.53
CA VAL A 97 -9.50 -3.93 -10.66
C VAL A 97 -8.30 -3.84 -11.62
N ARG A 98 -7.88 -2.62 -11.98
CA ARG A 98 -6.73 -2.39 -12.87
C ARG A 98 -5.42 -2.93 -12.28
N HIS A 99 -5.16 -2.67 -11.00
CA HIS A 99 -3.95 -3.14 -10.32
C HIS A 99 -3.91 -4.67 -10.25
N ALA A 100 -5.03 -5.30 -9.92
CA ALA A 100 -5.12 -6.76 -9.91
C ALA A 100 -4.89 -7.37 -11.31
N ALA A 101 -5.42 -6.75 -12.36
CA ALA A 101 -5.20 -7.20 -13.73
C ALA A 101 -3.73 -7.08 -14.19
N HIS A 102 -3.07 -5.95 -13.87
CA HIS A 102 -1.64 -5.78 -14.16
C HIS A 102 -0.78 -6.79 -13.37
N ALA A 103 -1.09 -7.00 -12.10
CA ALA A 103 -0.42 -8.00 -11.28
C ALA A 103 -0.60 -9.41 -11.87
N ARG A 104 -1.83 -9.81 -12.26
CA ARG A 104 -2.08 -11.09 -12.94
C ARG A 104 -1.18 -11.24 -14.16
N ALA A 105 -1.17 -10.27 -15.07
CA ALA A 105 -0.42 -10.40 -16.33
C ALA A 105 1.08 -10.66 -16.09
N ILE A 106 1.70 -9.95 -15.14
CA ILE A 106 3.11 -10.17 -14.76
C ILE A 106 3.30 -11.55 -14.14
N LEU A 107 2.40 -11.98 -13.25
CA LEU A 107 2.52 -13.26 -12.57
C LEU A 107 2.31 -14.45 -13.51
N GLU A 108 1.41 -14.35 -14.48
CA GLU A 108 1.25 -15.33 -15.56
C GLU A 108 2.54 -15.46 -16.40
N GLU A 109 3.18 -14.34 -16.74
CA GLU A 109 4.46 -14.33 -17.47
C GLU A 109 5.59 -14.99 -16.67
N CYS A 110 5.55 -14.86 -15.34
CA CYS A 110 6.47 -15.52 -14.43
C CYS A 110 6.12 -16.99 -14.16
N GLY A 111 4.98 -17.49 -14.65
CA GLY A 111 4.58 -18.89 -14.47
C GLY A 111 4.02 -19.21 -13.08
N TYR A 112 3.34 -18.25 -12.44
CA TYR A 112 2.56 -18.53 -11.24
C TYR A 112 1.26 -19.28 -11.55
N ASP A 113 0.83 -20.11 -10.62
CA ASP A 113 -0.47 -20.80 -10.66
C ASP A 113 -1.64 -19.86 -10.33
N GLU A 114 -2.85 -20.28 -10.72
CA GLU A 114 -4.09 -19.51 -10.53
C GLU A 114 -4.42 -19.30 -9.05
N ASP A 115 -4.04 -20.21 -8.15
CA ASP A 115 -4.30 -20.07 -6.72
C ASP A 115 -3.50 -18.90 -6.13
N THR A 116 -2.22 -18.80 -6.49
CA THR A 116 -1.32 -17.72 -6.08
C THR A 116 -1.76 -16.40 -6.69
N ILE A 117 -2.04 -16.37 -8.00
CA ILE A 117 -2.55 -15.17 -8.69
C ILE A 117 -3.86 -14.70 -8.06
N GLY A 118 -4.82 -15.61 -7.86
CA GLY A 118 -6.09 -15.31 -7.23
C GLY A 118 -5.94 -14.78 -5.80
N ARG A 119 -4.94 -15.26 -5.05
CA ARG A 119 -4.62 -14.71 -3.72
C ARG A 119 -4.11 -13.27 -3.80
N VAL A 120 -3.15 -13.00 -4.68
CA VAL A 120 -2.60 -11.65 -4.91
C VAL A 120 -3.71 -10.66 -5.26
N GLU A 121 -4.56 -11.04 -6.20
CA GLU A 121 -5.66 -10.18 -6.63
C GLU A 121 -6.66 -9.85 -5.52
N ARG A 122 -7.05 -10.85 -4.72
CA ARG A 122 -7.98 -10.64 -3.59
C ARG A 122 -7.40 -9.67 -2.57
N LEU A 123 -6.10 -9.74 -2.30
CA LEU A 123 -5.41 -8.79 -1.43
C LEU A 123 -5.44 -7.36 -2.00
N ILE A 124 -5.05 -7.19 -3.27
CA ILE A 124 -5.07 -5.88 -3.96
C ILE A 124 -6.49 -5.27 -3.98
N ARG A 125 -7.50 -6.09 -4.27
CA ARG A 125 -8.91 -5.66 -4.27
C ARG A 125 -9.48 -5.43 -2.87
N LYS A 126 -8.77 -5.85 -1.82
CA LYS A 126 -9.22 -5.84 -0.41
C LYS A 126 -10.48 -6.69 -0.21
N GLU A 127 -10.51 -7.84 -0.87
CA GLU A 127 -11.60 -8.83 -0.88
C GLU A 127 -11.24 -10.08 -0.07
N THR A 128 -10.47 -9.90 1.00
CA THR A 128 -10.12 -10.98 1.93
C THR A 128 -11.18 -11.14 3.03
N PRO A 129 -11.28 -12.33 3.65
CA PRO A 129 -12.11 -12.50 4.84
C PRO A 129 -11.75 -11.49 5.96
N LYS A 130 -12.74 -11.10 6.77
CA LYS A 130 -12.55 -10.10 7.86
C LYS A 130 -11.47 -10.46 8.88
N ARG A 131 -11.14 -11.75 9.04
CA ARG A 131 -10.14 -12.26 10.00
C ARG A 131 -8.91 -12.84 9.30
N ASP A 132 -8.70 -12.48 8.04
CA ASP A 132 -7.53 -12.90 7.29
C ASP A 132 -6.28 -12.16 7.81
N PRO A 133 -5.28 -12.88 8.36
CA PRO A 133 -4.12 -12.24 8.96
C PRO A 133 -3.26 -11.47 7.94
N GLU A 134 -3.18 -11.95 6.70
CA GLU A 134 -2.42 -11.28 5.65
C GLU A 134 -3.19 -10.08 5.09
N GLY A 135 -4.52 -10.19 4.98
CA GLY A 135 -5.38 -9.05 4.66
C GLY A 135 -5.24 -7.93 5.69
N GLN A 136 -5.14 -8.28 6.98
CA GLN A 136 -4.87 -7.32 8.05
C GLN A 136 -3.45 -6.71 7.92
N ALA A 137 -2.41 -7.54 7.74
CA ALA A 137 -1.04 -7.05 7.57
C ALA A 137 -0.89 -6.13 6.34
N PHE A 138 -1.63 -6.41 5.27
CA PHE A 138 -1.68 -5.56 4.08
C PHE A 138 -2.34 -4.20 4.35
N GLU A 139 -3.49 -4.16 5.05
CA GLU A 139 -4.14 -2.89 5.44
C GLU A 139 -3.29 -2.08 6.44
N ASP A 140 -2.65 -2.77 7.38
CA ASP A 140 -1.72 -2.20 8.35
C ASP A 140 -0.54 -1.53 7.64
N GLY A 141 0.13 -2.25 6.74
CA GLY A 141 1.26 -1.72 5.97
C GLY A 141 0.86 -0.54 5.09
N LEU A 142 -0.30 -0.60 4.40
CA LEU A 142 -0.79 0.53 3.60
C LEU A 142 -1.02 1.78 4.45
N THR A 143 -1.50 1.59 5.67
CA THR A 143 -1.72 2.70 6.60
C THR A 143 -0.40 3.29 7.06
N LEU A 144 0.59 2.46 7.39
CA LEU A 144 1.92 2.93 7.79
C LEU A 144 2.60 3.73 6.66
N VAL A 145 2.56 3.23 5.42
CA VAL A 145 3.05 3.98 4.26
C VAL A 145 2.36 5.33 4.12
N PHE A 146 1.03 5.39 4.27
CA PHE A 146 0.29 6.66 4.24
C PHE A 146 0.74 7.63 5.34
N LEU A 147 0.92 7.13 6.57
CA LEU A 147 1.34 7.96 7.70
C LEU A 147 2.73 8.56 7.49
N GLU A 148 3.67 7.78 6.93
CA GLU A 148 5.04 8.24 6.72
C GLU A 148 5.21 9.18 5.53
N THR A 149 4.43 9.00 4.45
CA THR A 149 4.72 9.66 3.16
C THR A 149 3.67 10.66 2.72
N GLN A 150 2.47 10.62 3.31
CA GLN A 150 1.31 11.33 2.77
C GLN A 150 0.51 12.11 3.81
N LEU A 151 0.57 11.72 5.08
CA LEU A 151 -0.27 12.32 6.12
C LEU A 151 -0.09 13.84 6.18
N HIS A 152 1.16 14.32 6.22
CA HIS A 152 1.49 15.74 6.34
C HIS A 152 0.84 16.58 5.23
N ASP A 153 1.18 16.30 3.98
CA ASP A 153 0.64 17.00 2.81
C ASP A 153 -0.88 16.87 2.70
N PHE A 154 -1.43 15.72 3.09
CA PHE A 154 -2.86 15.48 3.07
C PHE A 154 -3.58 16.30 4.14
N ALA A 155 -2.99 16.44 5.33
CA ALA A 155 -3.51 17.24 6.43
C ALA A 155 -3.50 18.74 6.10
N LEU A 156 -2.44 19.25 5.46
CA LEU A 156 -2.35 20.66 5.02
C LEU A 156 -3.47 21.07 4.05
N ARG A 157 -4.05 20.11 3.33
CA ARG A 157 -5.10 20.34 2.32
C ARG A 157 -6.49 19.93 2.79
N THR A 158 -6.63 19.53 4.06
CA THR A 158 -7.87 18.97 4.60
C THR A 158 -8.31 19.75 5.83
N GLU A 159 -9.59 20.13 5.89
CA GLU A 159 -10.18 20.78 7.07
C GLU A 159 -9.89 19.97 8.35
N PRO A 160 -9.46 20.58 9.46
CA PRO A 160 -8.97 19.87 10.64
C PRO A 160 -9.94 18.81 11.19
N GLU A 161 -11.23 19.11 11.32
CA GLU A 161 -12.24 18.14 11.78
C GLU A 161 -12.44 16.98 10.80
N THR A 162 -12.30 17.26 9.51
CA THR A 162 -12.38 16.22 8.48
C THR A 162 -11.16 15.31 8.59
N MET A 163 -9.97 15.88 8.83
CA MET A 163 -8.74 15.12 8.98
C MET A 163 -8.79 14.22 10.22
N VAL A 164 -9.24 14.74 11.37
CA VAL A 164 -9.46 13.93 12.59
C VAL A 164 -10.40 12.75 12.31
N ASN A 165 -11.50 12.97 11.58
CA ASN A 165 -12.42 11.91 11.20
C ASN A 165 -11.82 10.89 10.22
N VAL A 166 -10.91 11.32 9.34
CA VAL A 166 -10.15 10.42 8.47
C VAL A 166 -9.23 9.55 9.32
N ILE A 167 -8.45 10.14 10.24
CA ILE A 167 -7.55 9.40 11.14
C ILE A 167 -8.33 8.39 11.96
N ARG A 168 -9.45 8.76 12.60
CA ARG A 168 -10.30 7.81 13.36
C ARG A 168 -10.70 6.59 12.54
N LYS A 169 -11.14 6.81 11.29
CA LYS A 169 -11.54 5.74 10.38
C LYS A 169 -10.36 4.90 9.93
N THR A 170 -9.19 5.49 9.71
CA THR A 170 -7.96 4.78 9.37
C THR A 170 -7.50 3.93 10.57
N TRP A 171 -7.44 4.50 11.77
CA TRP A 171 -7.01 3.83 13.00
C TRP A 171 -7.88 2.62 13.37
N SER A 172 -9.19 2.72 13.12
CA SER A 172 -10.14 1.62 13.38
C SER A 172 -9.91 0.37 12.54
N LYS A 173 -9.17 0.47 11.42
CA LYS A 173 -8.92 -0.64 10.49
C LYS A 173 -7.62 -1.38 10.77
N ILE A 174 -6.71 -0.76 11.52
CA ILE A 174 -5.38 -1.30 11.75
C ILE A 174 -5.28 -2.04 13.07
N SER A 175 -4.39 -3.03 13.10
CA SER A 175 -4.12 -3.88 14.27
C SER A 175 -3.45 -3.10 15.42
N PRO A 176 -3.49 -3.62 16.66
CA PRO A 176 -2.71 -3.04 17.76
C PRO A 176 -1.21 -2.91 17.44
N ALA A 177 -0.60 -3.92 16.81
CA ALA A 177 0.81 -3.89 16.43
C ALA A 177 1.13 -2.75 15.45
N ALA A 178 0.28 -2.53 14.45
CA ALA A 178 0.45 -1.42 13.51
C ALA A 178 0.27 -0.05 14.18
N ARG A 179 -0.62 0.06 15.20
CA ARG A 179 -0.77 1.31 15.98
C ARG A 179 0.48 1.62 16.80
N GLU A 180 1.08 0.61 17.42
CA GLU A 180 2.34 0.76 18.15
C GLU A 180 3.47 1.25 17.22
N LEU A 181 3.60 0.63 16.04
CA LEU A 181 4.57 1.04 15.02
C LEU A 181 4.31 2.47 14.52
N ALA A 182 3.05 2.82 14.26
CA ALA A 182 2.66 4.16 13.85
C ALA A 182 3.04 5.23 14.89
N LEU A 183 2.80 4.96 16.18
CA LEU A 183 3.13 5.90 17.26
C LEU A 183 4.63 6.05 17.50
N ALA A 184 5.40 5.00 17.19
CA ALA A 184 6.86 4.97 17.25
C ALA A 184 7.55 5.57 16.01
N SER A 185 6.80 5.88 14.94
CA SER A 185 7.35 6.49 13.73
C SER A 185 7.74 7.95 13.96
N ASP A 186 8.71 8.44 13.20
CA ASP A 186 9.15 9.83 13.25
C ASP A 186 8.16 10.72 12.49
N LEU A 187 7.15 11.20 13.22
CA LEU A 187 6.09 12.06 12.71
C LEU A 187 6.37 13.51 13.08
N ALA A 188 6.05 14.42 12.16
CA ALA A 188 6.03 15.85 12.47
C ALA A 188 5.14 16.13 13.70
N PRO A 189 5.50 17.09 14.57
CA PRO A 189 4.75 17.38 15.78
C PRO A 189 3.24 17.64 15.53
N GLU A 190 2.90 18.29 14.43
CA GLU A 190 1.53 18.61 14.04
C GLU A 190 0.75 17.35 13.65
N ASP A 191 1.39 16.43 12.93
CA ASP A 191 0.79 15.15 12.54
C ASP A 191 0.56 14.24 13.74
N ARG A 192 1.52 14.22 14.68
CA ARG A 192 1.36 13.53 15.97
C ARG A 192 0.18 14.09 16.76
N ALA A 193 0.06 15.42 16.85
CA ALA A 193 -1.06 16.07 17.54
C ALA A 193 -2.42 15.74 16.90
N LEU A 194 -2.49 15.63 15.58
CA LEU A 194 -3.71 15.19 14.88
C LEU A 194 -4.10 13.74 15.23
N ILE A 195 -3.12 12.85 15.34
CA ILE A 195 -3.35 11.46 15.76
C ILE A 195 -3.84 11.42 17.21
N GLU A 196 -3.14 12.07 18.14
CA GLU A 196 -3.53 12.09 19.56
C GLU A 196 -4.95 12.64 19.75
N ARG A 197 -5.27 13.73 19.04
CA ARG A 197 -6.61 14.31 19.03
C ARG A 197 -7.68 13.35 18.48
N ALA A 198 -7.34 12.53 17.49
CA ALA A 198 -8.24 11.54 16.95
C ALA A 198 -8.50 10.37 17.91
N LEU A 199 -7.54 10.06 18.79
CA LEU A 199 -7.61 8.96 19.76
C LEU A 199 -8.21 9.35 21.12
N ALA A 200 -8.26 10.66 21.42
CA ALA A 200 -9.03 11.21 22.53
C ALA A 200 -10.55 11.11 22.28
#